data_AF-A0A558IW71-F1
#
_entry.id   AF-A0A558IW71-F1
#
_cell.length_a   1.000
_cell.length_b   1.000
_cell.length_c   1.000
_cell.angle_alpha   90.00
_cell.angle_beta   90.00
_cell.angle_gamma   90.00
#
_symmetry.space_group_name_H-M   'P 1'
#
loop_
_entity.id
_entity.type
_entity.pdbx_description
1 polymer ?
#
loop_
_entity_poly.entity_id
_entity_poly.type
_entity_poly.pdbx_seq_one_letter_code
_entity_poly.pdbx_strand_id
1 'polypeptide(L)'
;MSETPDPIRTAHQWLQEAAELLDVSPADATALVTELLDLTKDVAHTQSRPAAPLTAYLVGLASKDTEEARAHIATLKEALNR
;
A
#
# COMPACT_ATOMS: atom_id res chain seq x y z
N MET A 1 -29.06 -12.02 -9.26
CA MET A 1 -28.46 -10.76 -8.79
C MET A 1 -26.97 -11.00 -8.74
N SER A 2 -26.21 -10.39 -9.66
CA SER A 2 -24.76 -10.49 -9.64
C SER A 2 -24.25 -9.58 -8.52
N GLU A 3 -23.89 -10.15 -7.37
CA GLU A 3 -23.13 -9.43 -6.36
C GLU A 3 -21.80 -9.07 -6.99
N THR A 4 -21.58 -7.78 -7.25
CA THR A 4 -20.27 -7.28 -7.66
C THR A 4 -19.38 -7.42 -6.42
N PRO A 5 -18.31 -8.22 -6.48
CA PRO A 5 -17.46 -8.42 -5.31
C PRO A 5 -16.87 -7.07 -4.88
N ASP A 6 -16.83 -6.85 -3.57
CA ASP A 6 -16.24 -5.65 -2.97
C ASP A 6 -14.80 -5.48 -3.49
N PRO A 7 -14.46 -4.38 -4.17
CA PRO A 7 -13.13 -4.15 -4.73
C PRO A 7 -12.01 -4.33 -3.71
N ILE A 8 -12.24 -3.96 -2.44
CA ILE A 8 -11.25 -4.11 -1.36
C ILE A 8 -11.04 -5.59 -1.04
N ARG A 9 -12.13 -6.38 -1.01
CA ARG A 9 -12.05 -7.83 -0.83
C ARG A 9 -11.26 -8.49 -1.95
N THR A 10 -11.46 -8.05 -3.20
CA THR A 10 -10.68 -8.56 -4.34
C THR A 10 -9.20 -8.18 -4.27
N ALA A 11 -8.89 -6.97 -3.79
CA ALA A 11 -7.51 -6.52 -3.61
C ALA A 11 -6.80 -7.31 -2.49
N HIS A 12 -7.45 -7.53 -1.35
CA HIS A 12 -6.89 -8.35 -0.27
C HIS A 12 -6.66 -9.80 -0.69
N GLN A 13 -7.63 -10.41 -1.39
CA GLN A 13 -7.50 -11.78 -1.87
C GLN A 13 -6.33 -11.91 -2.85
N TRP A 14 -6.27 -11.02 -3.85
CA TRP A 14 -5.15 -10.99 -4.78
C TRP A 14 -3.81 -10.75 -4.08
N LEU A 15 -3.76 -9.87 -3.07
CA LEU A 15 -2.53 -9.57 -2.35
C LEU A 15 -2.01 -10.78 -1.55
N GLN A 16 -2.91 -11.60 -1.00
CA GLN A 16 -2.55 -12.87 -0.37
C GLN A 16 -1.98 -13.87 -1.38
N GLU A 17 -2.65 -14.06 -2.52
CA GLU A 17 -2.16 -14.94 -3.60
C GLU A 17 -0.79 -14.47 -4.13
N ALA A 18 -0.63 -13.16 -4.35
CA ALA A 18 0.63 -12.59 -4.80
C ALA A 18 1.74 -12.74 -3.75
N ALA A 19 1.42 -12.64 -2.46
CA ALA A 19 2.38 -12.86 -1.38
C ALA A 19 2.90 -14.30 -1.39
N GLU A 20 2.00 -15.28 -1.57
CA GLU A 20 2.38 -16.70 -1.69
C GLU A 20 3.30 -16.94 -2.90
N LEU A 21 3.02 -16.32 -4.05
CA LEU A 21 3.86 -16.42 -5.25
C LEU A 21 5.26 -15.82 -5.08
N LEU A 22 5.40 -14.84 -4.20
CA LEU A 22 6.64 -14.12 -3.94
C LEU A 22 7.38 -14.59 -2.67
N ASP A 23 6.89 -15.65 -2.02
CA ASP A 23 7.40 -16.16 -0.75
C ASP A 23 7.42 -15.10 0.37
N VAL A 24 6.38 -14.26 0.41
CA VAL A 24 6.14 -13.23 1.42
C VAL A 24 5.03 -13.70 2.36
N SER A 25 5.20 -13.49 3.66
CA SER A 25 4.15 -13.73 4.66
C SER A 25 2.87 -12.99 4.29
N PRO A 26 1.71 -13.68 4.16
CA PRO A 26 0.43 -13.02 3.88
C PRO A 26 0.03 -12.00 4.97
N ALA A 27 0.48 -12.21 6.22
CA ALA A 27 0.26 -11.27 7.30
C ALA A 27 1.02 -9.97 7.05
N ASP A 28 2.29 -10.05 6.64
CA ASP A 28 3.10 -8.86 6.34
C ASP A 28 2.62 -8.15 5.08
N ALA A 29 2.25 -8.92 4.04
CA ALA A 29 1.72 -8.38 2.80
C ALA A 29 0.42 -7.58 3.00
N THR A 30 -0.41 -7.97 3.97
CA THR A 30 -1.68 -7.29 4.27
C THR A 30 -1.59 -6.28 5.42
N ALA A 31 -0.46 -6.22 6.14
CA ALA A 31 -0.32 -5.42 7.37
C ALA A 31 -0.46 -3.91 7.19
N LEU A 32 -0.19 -3.38 6.00
CA LEU A 32 -0.12 -1.94 5.71
C LEU A 32 -1.09 -1.49 4.61
N VAL A 33 -2.09 -2.30 4.28
CA VAL A 33 -3.01 -2.02 3.16
C VAL A 33 -3.71 -0.68 3.36
N THR A 34 -4.26 -0.41 4.53
CA THR A 34 -4.97 0.84 4.80
C THR A 34 -4.04 2.04 4.70
N GLU A 35 -2.86 1.98 5.31
CA GLU A 35 -1.89 3.07 5.35
C GLU A 35 -1.32 3.40 3.97
N LEU A 36 -1.04 2.38 3.16
CA LEU A 36 -0.58 2.55 1.78
C LEU A 36 -1.69 3.09 0.87
N LEU A 37 -2.94 2.63 1.03
CA LEU A 37 -4.07 3.16 0.26
C LEU A 37 -4.36 4.63 0.62
N ASP A 38 -4.23 5.00 1.88
CA ASP A 38 -4.34 6.40 2.31
C ASP A 38 -3.20 7.25 1.74
N LEU A 39 -1.94 6.79 1.85
CA LEU A 39 -0.79 7.50 1.29
C LEU A 39 -0.93 7.69 -0.24
N THR A 40 -1.30 6.64 -0.96
CA THR A 40 -1.46 6.69 -2.43
C THR A 40 -2.60 7.62 -2.83
N LYS A 41 -3.70 7.67 -2.08
CA LYS A 41 -4.78 8.65 -2.26
C LYS A 41 -4.27 10.08 -2.10
N ASP A 42 -3.53 10.36 -1.03
CA ASP A 42 -3.01 11.71 -0.75
C ASP A 42 -2.01 12.16 -1.83
N VAL A 43 -1.08 11.28 -2.23
CA VAL A 43 -0.11 11.55 -3.32
C VAL A 43 -0.81 11.76 -4.67
N ALA A 44 -1.84 10.96 -4.97
CA ALA A 44 -2.57 11.09 -6.23
C ALA A 44 -3.30 12.44 -6.36
N HIS A 45 -3.78 12.98 -5.24
CA HIS A 45 -4.47 14.27 -5.19
C HIS A 45 -3.52 15.47 -5.17
N THR A 46 -2.38 15.36 -4.48
CA THR A 46 -1.49 16.51 -4.24
C THR A 46 -0.33 16.59 -5.23
N GLN A 47 0.26 15.46 -5.61
CA GLN A 47 1.44 15.40 -6.46
C GLN A 47 1.05 15.04 -7.89
N SER A 48 0.71 13.77 -8.13
CA SER A 48 0.18 13.28 -9.40
C SER A 48 -0.30 11.84 -9.28
N ARG A 49 -1.25 11.45 -10.14
CA ARG A 49 -1.75 10.07 -10.21
C ARG A 49 -0.64 9.04 -10.46
N PRO A 50 0.35 9.27 -11.35
CA PRO A 50 1.47 8.34 -11.53
C PRO A 50 2.40 8.24 -10.31
N ALA A 51 2.55 9.31 -9.52
CA ALA A 51 3.41 9.30 -8.34
C ALA A 51 2.88 8.38 -7.22
N ALA A 52 1.57 8.12 -7.17
CA ALA A 52 0.96 7.29 -6.15
C ALA A 52 1.55 5.86 -6.09
N PRO A 53 1.45 5.02 -7.14
CA PRO A 53 2.04 3.68 -7.11
C PRO A 53 3.57 3.70 -6.99
N LEU A 54 4.25 4.70 -7.55
CA LEU A 54 5.71 4.83 -7.44
C LEU A 54 6.15 5.12 -6.00
N THR A 55 5.35 5.88 -5.25
CA THR A 55 5.60 6.16 -3.83
C THR A 55 5.41 4.91 -2.98
N ALA A 56 4.34 4.14 -3.23
CA ALA A 56 4.14 2.87 -2.53
C ALA A 56 5.28 1.86 -2.80
N TYR A 57 5.74 1.77 -4.05
CA TYR A 57 6.92 0.97 -4.40
C TYR A 57 8.19 1.46 -3.69
N LEU A 58 8.42 2.77 -3.65
CA LEU A 58 9.58 3.36 -2.97
C LEU A 58 9.57 3.07 -1.45
N VAL A 59 8.41 3.15 -0.79
CA VAL A 59 8.27 2.75 0.62
C VAL A 59 8.72 1.31 0.80
N GLY A 60 8.20 0.37 0.00
CA GLY A 60 8.61 -1.02 0.07
C GLY A 60 10.10 -1.22 -0.17
N LEU A 61 10.66 -0.55 -1.19
CA LEU A 61 12.08 -0.61 -1.53
C LEU A 61 13.00 -0.05 -0.43
N ALA A 62 12.53 0.94 0.33
CA ALA A 62 13.29 1.59 1.39
C ALA A 62 13.19 0.89 2.76
N SER A 63 12.41 -0.17 2.87
CA SER A 63 12.06 -0.83 4.14
C SER A 63 12.64 -2.22 4.23
N LYS A 64 13.11 -2.62 5.41
CA LYS A 64 13.45 -4.03 5.69
C LYS A 64 12.26 -4.85 6.16
N ASP A 65 11.29 -4.21 6.80
CA ASP A 65 10.11 -4.83 7.39
C ASP A 65 8.92 -3.85 7.42
N THR A 66 7.80 -4.32 7.96
CA THR A 66 6.55 -3.55 8.04
C THR A 66 6.62 -2.37 9.01
N GLU A 67 7.48 -2.42 10.02
CA GLU A 67 7.66 -1.32 10.99
C GLU A 67 8.46 -0.17 10.37
N GLU A 68 9.56 -0.47 9.66
CA GLU A 68 10.28 0.54 8.88
C GLU A 68 9.38 1.13 7.78
N ALA A 69 8.59 0.30 7.09
CA ALA A 69 7.64 0.79 6.09
C ALA A 69 6.59 1.73 6.69
N ARG A 70 6.04 1.40 7.86
CA ARG A 70 5.12 2.26 8.61
C ARG A 70 5.75 3.61 8.96
N ALA A 71 7.01 3.61 9.39
CA ALA A 71 7.75 4.84 9.70
C ALA A 71 7.98 5.72 8.45
N HIS A 72 8.31 5.11 7.30
CA HIS A 72 8.46 5.84 6.03
C HIS A 72 7.12 6.40 5.54
N ILE A 73 6.03 5.65 5.67
CA ILE A 73 4.67 6.16 5.37
C ILE A 73 4.38 7.40 6.21
N ALA A 74 4.64 7.36 7.51
CA ALA A 74 4.42 8.50 8.40
C ALA A 74 5.23 9.74 7.97
N THR A 75 6.52 9.54 7.67
CA THR A 75 7.42 10.61 7.19
C THR A 75 6.90 11.26 5.91
N LEU A 76 6.44 10.45 4.95
CA LEU A 76 5.90 10.95 3.69
C LEU A 76 4.57 11.69 3.89
N LYS A 77 3.68 11.18 4.74
CA LYS A 77 2.42 11.86 5.08
C LYS A 77 2.66 13.21 5.75
N GLU A 78 3.66 13.33 6.62
CA GLU A 78 4.04 14.63 7.19
C GLU A 78 4.54 15.60 6.12
N ALA A 79 5.30 15.12 5.13
CA ALA A 79 5.80 15.96 4.05
C ALA A 79 4.69 16.47 3.12
N LEU A 80 3.64 15.68 2.88
CA LEU A 80 2.48 16.06 2.05
C LEU A 80 1.57 17.09 2.72
N ASN A 81 1.59 17.16 4.05
CA ASN A 81 0.75 18.07 4.85
C ASN A 81 1.43 19.42 5.16
N ARG A 82 2.64 19.65 4.63
CA ARG A 82 3.38 20.93 4.75
C ARG A 82 3.11 21.81 3.53
#